data_AF-A0A094PRG0-F1
#
_entry.id   AF-A0A094PRG0-F1
#
_cell.length_a   1.000
_cell.length_b   1.000
_cell.length_c   1.000
_cell.angle_alpha   90.00
_cell.angle_beta   90.00
_cell.angle_gamma   90.00
#
_symmetry.space_group_name_H-M   'P 1'
#
loop_
_entity.id
_entity.type
_entity.pdbx_description
1 polymer ?
#
loop_
_entity_poly.entity_id
_entity_poly.type
_entity_poly.pdbx_seq_one_letter_code
_entity_poly.pdbx_strand_id
1 'polypeptide(L)'
;MVNVSPLDRKRAAKAPSLGEMYDLLRDYVKQETLDPIRGAGRWMAWAALGAVALILGVTFLMVGLLRLVQSELFTASDGKTWIPYLIVVVVSVALVLSSKARIRKPSLHRKSRSV
;
A
#
# COMPACT_ATOMS: atom_id res chain seq x y z
N MET A 1 41.55 24.78 -18.37
CA MET A 1 42.33 23.53 -18.27
C MET A 1 42.11 22.95 -16.88
N VAL A 2 41.49 21.78 -16.75
CA VAL A 2 41.27 21.13 -15.45
C VAL A 2 42.63 20.62 -14.96
N ASN A 3 43.13 21.19 -13.87
CA ASN A 3 44.41 20.79 -13.27
C ASN A 3 44.18 19.57 -12.37
N VAL A 4 44.36 18.38 -12.93
CA VAL A 4 44.29 17.12 -12.18
C VAL A 4 45.55 16.94 -11.36
N SER A 5 45.39 16.74 -10.04
CA SER A 5 46.53 16.59 -9.14
C SER A 5 47.32 15.30 -9.46
N PRO A 6 48.65 15.28 -9.22
CA PRO A 6 49.46 14.08 -9.43
C PRO A 6 48.99 12.86 -8.60
N LEU A 7 48.28 13.12 -7.49
CA LEU A 7 47.76 12.11 -6.57
C LEU A 7 46.52 11.40 -7.14
N ASP A 8 45.66 12.13 -7.86
CA ASP A 8 44.46 11.56 -8.51
C ASP A 8 44.86 10.62 -9.64
N ARG A 9 45.96 10.94 -10.35
CA ARG A 9 46.52 10.09 -11.40
C ARG A 9 47.04 8.74 -10.87
N LYS A 10 47.62 8.73 -9.66
CA LYS A 10 48.08 7.50 -9.00
C LYS A 10 46.94 6.64 -8.48
N ARG A 11 45.85 7.27 -8.00
CA ARG A 11 44.62 6.56 -7.61
C ARG A 11 43.92 5.94 -8.83
N ALA A 12 43.84 6.67 -9.94
CA ALA A 12 43.26 6.18 -11.19
C ALA A 12 44.06 5.04 -11.85
N ALA A 13 45.38 5.00 -11.64
CA ALA A 13 46.26 3.97 -12.19
C ALA A 13 46.22 2.65 -11.39
N LYS A 14 45.67 2.64 -10.18
CA LYS A 14 45.53 1.43 -9.37
C LYS A 14 44.17 0.80 -9.69
N ALA A 15 44.19 -0.37 -10.35
CA ALA A 15 42.97 -1.14 -10.54
C ALA A 15 42.31 -1.37 -9.16
N PRO A 16 40.99 -1.12 -9.02
CA PRO A 16 40.29 -1.34 -7.77
C PRO A 16 40.59 -2.74 -7.25
N SER A 17 40.99 -2.85 -5.99
CA SER A 17 41.16 -4.17 -5.38
C SER A 17 39.81 -4.90 -5.35
N LEU A 18 39.82 -6.23 -5.34
CA LEU A 18 38.58 -7.02 -5.26
C LEU A 18 37.74 -6.64 -4.02
N GLY A 19 38.39 -6.21 -2.94
CA GLY A 19 37.72 -5.68 -1.75
C GLY A 19 36.97 -4.37 -2.02
N GLU A 20 37.59 -3.42 -2.74
CA GLU A 20 36.93 -2.15 -3.11
C GLU A 20 35.75 -2.37 -4.07
N MET A 21 35.85 -3.33 -5.00
CA MET A 21 34.71 -3.70 -5.88
C MET A 21 33.57 -4.33 -5.10
N TYR A 22 33.88 -5.19 -4.13
CA TYR A 22 32.88 -5.82 -3.26
C TYR A 22 32.16 -4.79 -2.39
N ASP A 23 32.91 -3.85 -1.80
CA ASP A 23 32.33 -2.78 -0.97
C ASP A 23 31.44 -1.86 -1.82
N LEU A 24 31.88 -1.48 -3.03
CA LEU A 24 31.05 -0.70 -3.97
C LEU A 24 29.76 -1.44 -4.35
N LEU A 25 29.82 -2.74 -4.62
CA LEU A 25 28.63 -3.53 -4.96
C LEU A 25 27.68 -3.64 -3.76
N ARG A 26 28.22 -3.89 -2.57
CA ARG A 26 27.46 -3.97 -1.32
C ARG A 26 26.73 -2.66 -1.03
N ASP A 27 27.40 -1.54 -1.21
CA ASP A 27 26.83 -0.22 -0.96
C ASP A 27 25.79 0.14 -2.02
N TYR A 28 26.02 -0.22 -3.29
CA TYR A 28 25.04 -0.05 -4.36
C TYR A 28 23.76 -0.86 -4.11
N VAL A 29 23.89 -2.15 -3.78
CA VAL A 29 22.73 -3.00 -3.47
C VAL A 29 21.95 -2.45 -2.28
N LYS A 30 22.64 -1.95 -1.25
CA LYS A 30 21.99 -1.28 -0.12
C LYS A 30 21.29 0.00 -0.55
N GLN A 31 21.87 0.80 -1.43
CA GLN A 31 21.29 2.06 -1.87
C GLN A 31 20.02 1.82 -2.69
N GLU A 32 20.10 0.92 -3.67
CA GLU A 32 18.98 0.59 -4.56
C GLU A 32 17.83 -0.10 -3.83
N THR A 33 18.09 -0.77 -2.70
CA THR A 33 17.04 -1.45 -1.91
C THR A 33 16.53 -0.61 -0.74
N LEU A 34 17.39 0.09 -0.01
CA LEU A 34 17.01 0.79 1.22
C LEU A 34 16.48 2.20 0.98
N ASP A 35 16.94 2.91 -0.04
CA ASP A 35 16.40 4.24 -0.38
C ASP A 35 14.90 4.19 -0.74
N PRO A 36 14.43 3.26 -1.60
CA PRO A 36 12.99 3.17 -1.86
C PRO A 36 12.19 2.71 -0.64
N ILE A 37 12.72 1.80 0.19
CA ILE A 37 12.02 1.30 1.40
C ILE A 37 11.88 2.40 2.46
N ARG A 38 12.92 3.21 2.67
CA ARG A 38 12.86 4.34 3.61
C ARG A 38 11.83 5.39 3.20
N GLY A 39 11.69 5.63 1.89
CA GLY A 39 10.63 6.47 1.34
C GLY A 39 9.22 5.87 1.51
N ALA A 40 9.04 4.59 1.17
CA ALA A 40 7.75 3.91 1.22
C ALA A 40 7.26 3.62 2.66
N GLY A 41 8.17 3.42 3.61
CA GLY A 41 7.83 3.04 4.98
C GLY A 41 6.91 4.03 5.70
N ARG A 42 7.10 5.34 5.49
CA ARG A 42 6.22 6.36 6.08
C ARG A 42 4.80 6.28 5.53
N TRP A 43 4.64 6.09 4.23
CA TRP A 43 3.34 5.95 3.58
C TRP A 43 2.64 4.64 3.97
N MET A 44 3.39 3.54 4.10
CA MET A 44 2.86 2.27 4.59
C MET A 44 2.36 2.38 6.04
N ALA A 45 3.06 3.13 6.90
CA ALA A 45 2.59 3.36 8.27
C ALA A 45 1.24 4.10 8.29
N TRP A 46 1.09 5.14 7.46
CA TRP A 46 -0.19 5.85 7.31
C TRP A 46 -1.28 4.98 6.69
N ALA A 47 -0.93 4.13 5.71
CA ALA A 47 -1.85 3.17 5.13
C ALA A 47 -2.32 2.14 6.17
N ALA A 48 -1.43 1.67 7.04
CA ALA A 48 -1.77 0.74 8.12
C ALA A 48 -2.72 1.39 9.14
N LEU A 49 -2.43 2.62 9.56
CA LEU A 49 -3.32 3.36 10.47
C LEU A 49 -4.70 3.61 9.83
N GLY A 50 -4.72 4.00 8.55
CA GLY A 50 -5.95 4.16 7.79
C GLY A 50 -6.73 2.85 7.66
N ALA A 51 -6.04 1.73 7.44
CA ALA A 51 -6.67 0.41 7.38
C ALA A 51 -7.32 0.03 8.71
N VAL A 52 -6.64 0.26 9.85
CA VAL A 52 -7.21 0.02 11.18
C VAL A 52 -8.46 0.88 11.40
N ALA A 53 -8.39 2.18 11.09
CA ALA A 53 -9.52 3.07 11.21
C ALA A 53 -10.71 2.64 10.32
N LEU A 54 -10.44 2.20 9.09
CA LEU A 54 -11.47 1.69 8.17
C LEU A 54 -12.10 0.39 8.67
N ILE A 55 -11.30 -0.57 9.16
CA ILE A 55 -11.82 -1.83 9.71
C ILE A 55 -12.75 -1.53 10.88
N LEU A 56 -12.34 -0.67 11.81
CA LEU A 56 -13.15 -0.28 12.96
C LEU A 56 -14.44 0.44 12.53
N GLY A 57 -14.32 1.42 11.64
CA GLY A 57 -15.48 2.19 11.16
C GLY A 57 -16.51 1.33 10.44
N VAL A 58 -16.07 0.44 9.54
CA VAL A 58 -16.97 -0.48 8.83
C VAL A 58 -17.59 -1.48 9.80
N THR A 59 -16.83 -1.99 10.77
CA THR A 59 -17.36 -2.92 11.79
C THR A 59 -18.46 -2.26 12.62
N PHE A 60 -18.23 -1.06 13.14
CA PHE A 60 -19.25 -0.34 13.90
C PHE A 60 -20.47 0.02 13.05
N LEU A 61 -20.28 0.37 11.78
CA LEU A 61 -21.39 0.62 10.87
C LEU A 61 -22.24 -0.65 10.67
N MET A 62 -21.62 -1.81 10.47
CA MET A 62 -22.35 -3.08 10.31
C MET A 62 -23.08 -3.48 11.60
N VAL A 63 -22.45 -3.32 12.77
CA VAL A 63 -23.09 -3.59 14.07
C VAL A 63 -24.26 -2.63 14.30
N GLY A 64 -24.09 -1.34 14.00
CA GLY A 64 -25.15 -0.33 14.12
C GLY A 64 -26.32 -0.62 13.17
N LEU A 65 -26.04 -1.00 11.93
CA LEU A 65 -27.06 -1.42 10.98
C LEU A 65 -27.81 -2.67 11.45
N LEU A 66 -27.09 -3.69 11.92
CA LEU A 66 -27.70 -4.89 12.49
C LEU A 66 -28.64 -4.52 13.64
N ARG A 67 -28.19 -3.62 14.52
CA ARG A 67 -28.96 -3.15 15.66
C ARG A 67 -30.23 -2.43 15.22
N LEU A 68 -30.14 -1.55 14.23
CA LEU A 68 -31.28 -0.81 13.67
C LEU A 68 -32.31 -1.76 13.03
N VAL A 69 -31.84 -2.72 12.22
CA VAL A 69 -32.72 -3.71 11.58
C VAL A 69 -33.41 -4.56 12.65
N GLN A 70 -32.68 -4.98 13.68
CA GLN A 70 -33.27 -5.74 14.79
C GLN A 70 -34.23 -4.91 15.65
N SER A 71 -33.99 -3.61 15.87
CA SER A 71 -34.85 -2.79 16.72
C SER A 71 -36.14 -2.37 16.03
N GLU A 72 -36.09 -2.01 14.75
CA GLU A 72 -37.24 -1.45 14.02
C GLU A 72 -38.05 -2.50 13.27
N LEU A 73 -37.40 -3.55 12.73
CA LEU A 73 -38.03 -4.46 11.77
C LEU A 73 -38.31 -5.86 12.33
N PHE A 74 -37.62 -6.27 13.39
CA PHE A 74 -37.72 -7.65 13.91
C PHE A 74 -37.70 -7.69 15.44
N THR A 75 -38.87 -7.62 16.05
CA THR A 75 -39.01 -7.89 17.49
C THR A 75 -38.82 -9.38 17.80
N ALA A 76 -38.27 -9.68 18.98
CA ALA A 76 -37.77 -11.01 19.37
C ALA A 76 -38.83 -12.16 19.34
N SER A 77 -40.11 -11.82 19.17
CA SER A 77 -41.24 -12.72 19.24
C SER A 77 -41.45 -13.61 18.00
N ASP A 78 -40.79 -13.30 16.88
CA ASP A 78 -41.24 -13.75 15.55
C ASP A 78 -40.50 -15.00 15.01
N GLY A 79 -39.56 -15.59 15.76
CA GLY A 79 -38.75 -16.76 15.33
C GLY A 79 -37.80 -16.49 14.15
N LYS A 80 -37.82 -15.27 13.59
CA LYS A 80 -37.06 -14.82 12.42
C LYS A 80 -35.73 -14.15 12.79
N THR A 81 -35.14 -14.50 13.93
CA THR A 81 -33.94 -13.86 14.47
C THR A 81 -32.74 -13.93 13.52
N TRP A 82 -32.71 -14.90 12.60
CA TRP A 82 -31.63 -15.07 11.62
C TRP A 82 -31.69 -14.10 10.42
N ILE A 83 -32.87 -13.56 10.06
CA ILE A 83 -33.05 -12.70 8.87
C ILE A 83 -32.21 -11.41 8.93
N PRO A 84 -32.18 -10.66 10.06
CA PRO A 84 -31.32 -9.48 10.19
C PRO A 84 -29.86 -9.74 9.85
N TYR A 85 -29.33 -10.90 10.22
CA TYR A 85 -27.94 -11.26 9.94
C TYR A 85 -27.72 -11.48 8.44
N LEU A 86 -28.65 -12.11 7.72
CA LEU A 86 -28.55 -12.24 6.26
C LEU A 86 -28.59 -10.89 5.56
N ILE A 87 -29.43 -9.96 6.01
CA ILE A 87 -29.51 -8.61 5.44
C ILE A 87 -28.15 -7.92 5.57
N VAL A 88 -27.53 -7.97 6.75
CA VAL A 88 -26.20 -7.36 6.98
C VAL A 88 -25.13 -8.02 6.14
N VAL A 89 -25.18 -9.34 5.95
CA VAL A 89 -24.28 -10.07 5.03
C VAL A 89 -24.45 -9.55 3.60
N VAL A 90 -25.67 -9.45 3.08
CA VAL A 90 -25.93 -8.93 1.73
C VAL A 90 -25.42 -7.49 1.59
N VAL A 91 -25.65 -6.63 2.58
CA VAL A 91 -25.16 -5.25 2.58
C VAL A 91 -23.63 -5.20 2.58
N SER A 92 -22.96 -6.04 3.37
CA SER A 92 -21.50 -6.12 3.39
C SER A 92 -20.91 -6.56 2.05
N VAL A 93 -21.52 -7.54 1.38
CA VAL A 93 -21.13 -7.97 0.03
C VAL A 93 -21.32 -6.83 -0.96
N ALA A 94 -22.46 -6.15 -0.92
CA ALA A 94 -22.73 -5.00 -1.78
C ALA A 94 -21.70 -3.87 -1.57
N LEU A 95 -21.29 -3.62 -0.32
CA LEU A 95 -20.26 -2.64 0.02
C LEU A 95 -18.89 -3.03 -0.58
N VAL A 96 -18.50 -4.31 -0.49
CA VAL A 96 -17.25 -4.83 -1.08
C VAL A 96 -17.27 -4.67 -2.60
N LEU A 97 -18.38 -5.05 -3.26
CA LEU A 97 -18.53 -4.90 -4.71
C LEU A 97 -18.48 -3.44 -5.14
N SER A 98 -19.12 -2.55 -4.38
CA SER A 98 -19.09 -1.10 -4.61
C SER A 98 -17.69 -0.52 -4.46
N SER A 99 -16.94 -0.98 -3.46
CA SER A 99 -15.53 -0.59 -3.26
C SER A 99 -14.67 -1.03 -4.45
N LYS A 100 -14.80 -2.29 -4.89
CA LYS A 100 -14.12 -2.81 -6.07
C LYS A 100 -14.44 -2.02 -7.34
N ALA A 101 -15.71 -1.66 -7.54
CA ALA A 101 -16.14 -0.89 -8.71
C ALA A 101 -15.54 0.53 -8.77
N ARG A 102 -15.13 1.10 -7.63
CA ARG A 102 -14.52 2.44 -7.57
C ARG A 102 -13.03 2.45 -7.91
N ILE A 103 -12.37 1.29 -7.99
CA ILE A 103 -10.95 1.21 -8.34
C ILE A 103 -10.80 1.50 -9.85
N ARG A 104 -10.48 2.75 -10.20
CA ARG A 104 -10.21 3.17 -11.58
C ARG A 104 -8.87 2.62 -12.03
N LYS A 105 -8.84 1.92 -13.18
CA LYS A 105 -7.59 1.50 -13.82
C LYS A 105 -6.97 2.69 -14.55
N PRO A 106 -5.69 3.05 -14.31
CA PRO A 106 -5.02 4.06 -15.12
C PRO A 106 -4.94 3.55 -16.57
N SER A 107 -5.52 4.28 -17.52
CA SER A 107 -5.24 4.03 -18.93
C SER A 107 -3.78 4.37 -19.17
N LEU A 108 -2.97 3.35 -19.49
CA LEU A 108 -1.57 3.52 -19.88
C LEU A 108 -1.49 4.58 -20.99
N HIS A 109 -0.89 5.72 -20.68
CA HIS A 109 -0.64 6.79 -21.64
C HIS A 109 0.27 6.22 -22.73
N ARG A 110 -0.28 5.96 -23.91
CA ARG A 110 0.49 5.56 -25.10
C ARG A 110 1.36 6.74 -25.49
N LYS A 111 2.64 6.68 -25.14
CA LYS A 111 3.66 7.61 -25.61
C LYS A 111 3.79 7.42 -27.13
N SER A 112 3.07 8.24 -27.90
CA SER A 112 3.37 8.41 -29.32
C SER A 112 4.73 9.07 -29.41
N ARG A 113 5.77 8.26 -29.64
CA ARG A 113 7.06 8.76 -30.11
C ARG A 113 6.96 8.90 -31.63
N SER A 114 6.90 10.14 -32.07
CA SER A 114 7.14 10.57 -33.45
C SER A 114 7.41 12.08 -33.35
N VAL A 115 8.55 12.64 -33.74
CA VAL A 115 9.77 12.20 -34.42
C VAL A 115 10.89 13.08 -33.87
#